data_AF-A0AAV5T3Z6-F1
#
_entry.id   AF-A0AAV5T3Z6-F1
#
_cell.length_a   1.000
_cell.length_b   1.000
_cell.length_c   1.000
_cell.angle_alpha   90.00
_cell.angle_beta   90.00
_cell.angle_gamma   90.00
#
_symmetry.space_group_name_H-M   'P 1'
#
loop_
_entity.id
_entity.type
_entity.pdbx_description
1 polymer ?
#
loop_
_entity_poly.entity_id
_entity_poly.type
_entity_poly.pdbx_seq_one_letter_code
_entity_poly.pdbx_strand_id
1 'polypeptide(L)'
;KPDNIFVTLKDGEIDQVKIGDLGNALPLCPDMNSLIQTEQYRSPEVIIGAGFSSTADIWSTACMAFELATGEYLFDPKEGANYTSGSDHLTMIFELLGS
;
A
#
# COMPACT_ATOMS: atom_id res chain seq x y z
N LYS A 1 -2.13 -5.33 -0.04
CA LYS A 1 -2.69 -5.51 1.32
C LYS A 1 -2.65 -6.99 1.68
N PRO A 2 -2.41 -7.33 2.96
CA PRO A 2 -2.30 -8.72 3.43
C PRO A 2 -3.49 -9.58 3.05
N ASP A 3 -4.70 -9.02 3.03
CA ASP A 3 -5.94 -9.76 2.69
C ASP A 3 -5.92 -10.40 1.29
N ASN A 4 -5.07 -9.89 0.39
CA ASN A 4 -4.96 -10.37 -0.99
C ASN A 4 -3.79 -11.35 -1.17
N ILE A 5 -3.13 -11.76 -0.09
CA ILE A 5 -2.07 -12.78 -0.08
C ILE A 5 -2.60 -14.07 0.54
N PHE A 6 -2.59 -15.13 -0.25
CA PHE A 6 -3.04 -16.45 0.15
C PHE A 6 -1.83 -17.36 0.36
N VAL A 7 -1.80 -18.02 1.52
CA VAL A 7 -0.74 -18.98 1.87
C VAL A 7 -1.36 -20.37 1.99
N THR A 8 -0.74 -21.35 1.32
CA THR A 8 -1.11 -22.76 1.45
C THR A 8 -0.08 -23.45 2.33
N LEU A 9 -0.56 -24.27 3.28
CA LEU A 9 0.31 -25.04 4.17
C LEU A 9 0.33 -26.51 3.74
N LYS A 10 1.51 -27.12 3.80
CA LYS A 10 1.71 -28.56 3.64
C LYS A 10 2.57 -29.05 4.79
N ASP A 11 2.05 -30.03 5.53
CA ASP A 11 2.72 -30.61 6.71
C ASP A 11 3.12 -29.57 7.78
N GLY A 12 2.35 -28.47 7.89
CA GLY A 12 2.61 -27.38 8.84
C GLY A 12 3.62 -26.33 8.35
N GLU A 13 4.20 -26.51 7.16
CA GLU A 13 5.11 -25.55 6.54
C GLU A 13 4.44 -24.80 5.38
N ILE A 14 4.99 -23.64 5.02
CA ILE A 14 4.53 -22.85 3.87
C ILE A 14 4.89 -23.59 2.58
N ASP A 15 3.87 -23.99 1.82
CA ASP A 15 4.02 -24.66 0.52
C ASP A 15 3.95 -23.67 -0.65
N GLN A 16 2.93 -22.80 -0.64
CA GLN A 16 2.69 -21.84 -1.72
C GLN A 16 2.20 -20.49 -1.20
N VAL A 17 2.67 -19.41 -1.83
CA VAL A 17 2.15 -18.06 -1.67
C VAL A 17 1.56 -17.60 -3.00
N LYS A 18 0.34 -17.08 -2.98
CA LYS A 18 -0.39 -16.63 -4.18
C LYS A 18 -1.00 -15.26 -3.93
N ILE A 19 -0.91 -14.40 -4.94
CA ILE A 19 -1.66 -13.15 -4.97
C ILE A 19 -3.05 -13.47 -5.50
N GLY A 20 -4.09 -12.98 -4.83
CA GLY A 20 -5.47 -13.03 -5.29
C GLY A 20 -6.09 -11.64 -5.41
N ASP A 21 -7.37 -11.61 -5.73
CA ASP A 21 -8.16 -10.38 -5.90
C ASP A 21 -7.51 -9.34 -6.84
N LEU A 22 -7.61 -9.63 -8.14
CA LEU A 22 -7.19 -8.75 -9.23
C LEU A 22 -8.33 -7.83 -9.71
N GLY A 23 -9.40 -7.65 -8.92
CA GLY A 23 -10.56 -6.83 -9.32
C GLY A 23 -10.22 -5.35 -9.54
N ASN A 24 -9.15 -4.87 -8.93
CA ASN A 24 -8.62 -3.50 -9.08
C ASN A 24 -7.32 -3.45 -9.91
N ALA A 25 -6.93 -4.56 -10.55
CA ALA A 25 -5.74 -4.58 -11.38
C ALA A 25 -5.95 -3.73 -12.64
N LEU A 26 -4.91 -3.02 -13.04
CA LEU A 26 -4.91 -2.12 -14.19
C LEU A 26 -3.87 -2.56 -15.22
N PRO A 27 -4.08 -2.26 -16.53
CA PRO A 27 -3.07 -2.49 -17.55
C PRO A 27 -1.85 -1.59 -17.32
N LEU A 28 -0.72 -1.92 -17.94
CA LEU A 28 0.59 -1.25 -17.74
C LEU A 28 0.59 0.27 -18.01
N CYS A 29 -0.38 0.75 -18.80
CA CYS A 29 -0.61 2.17 -19.07
C CYS A 29 -2.07 2.53 -18.73
N PRO A 30 -2.41 2.71 -17.45
CA PRO A 30 -3.75 3.05 -17.05
C PRO A 30 -4.05 4.55 -17.20
N ASP A 31 -5.34 4.88 -17.20
CA ASP A 31 -5.77 6.27 -17.01
C ASP A 31 -5.33 6.77 -15.63
N MET A 32 -4.60 7.88 -15.62
CA MET A 32 -3.93 8.47 -14.45
C MET A 32 -4.88 8.96 -13.35
N ASN A 33 -6.19 8.98 -13.60
CA ASN A 33 -7.21 9.46 -12.67
C ASN A 33 -7.83 8.35 -11.80
N SER A 34 -7.31 7.12 -11.88
CA SER A 34 -7.86 5.99 -11.11
C SER A 34 -7.46 6.06 -9.64
N LEU A 35 -8.43 6.03 -8.73
CA LEU A 35 -8.15 5.86 -7.30
C LEU A 35 -7.71 4.43 -7.06
N ILE A 36 -6.42 4.23 -6.82
CA ILE A 36 -5.83 2.92 -6.53
C ILE A 36 -5.34 2.84 -5.07
N GLN A 37 -5.04 1.60 -4.65
CA GLN A 37 -4.48 1.25 -3.34
C GLN A 37 -5.41 1.54 -2.15
N THR A 38 -5.33 0.67 -1.15
CA THR A 38 -5.87 0.91 0.19
C THR A 38 -5.02 1.98 0.89
N GLU A 39 -5.64 2.81 1.72
CA GLU A 39 -5.07 4.05 2.24
C GLU A 39 -3.70 3.89 2.92
N GLN A 40 -3.53 2.87 3.78
CA GLN A 40 -2.29 2.57 4.52
C GLN A 40 -1.11 2.14 3.62
N TYR A 41 -1.40 1.72 2.38
CA TYR A 41 -0.40 1.23 1.42
C TYR A 41 -0.26 2.14 0.22
N ARG A 42 -0.92 3.32 0.24
CA ARG A 42 -0.94 4.24 -0.89
C ARG A 42 0.40 4.95 -1.03
N SER A 43 0.91 5.03 -2.25
CA SER A 43 2.20 5.67 -2.52
C SER A 43 2.08 7.20 -2.61
N PRO A 44 3.14 7.97 -2.32
CA PRO A 44 3.10 9.42 -2.32
C PRO A 44 2.68 10.02 -3.66
N GLU A 45 3.12 9.44 -4.79
CA GLU A 45 2.74 9.89 -6.14
C GLU A 45 1.24 9.75 -6.42
N VAL A 46 0.58 8.75 -5.82
CA VAL A 46 -0.88 8.57 -5.89
C VAL A 46 -1.59 9.56 -4.97
N ILE A 47 -1.05 9.84 -3.78
CA ILE A 47 -1.63 10.83 -2.84
C ILE A 47 -1.65 12.24 -3.47
N ILE A 48 -0.58 12.63 -4.15
CA ILE A 48 -0.46 13.96 -4.77
C ILE A 48 -1.03 14.04 -6.19
N GLY A 49 -1.51 12.92 -6.75
CA GLY A 49 -2.06 12.87 -8.11
C GLY A 49 -1.02 13.12 -9.21
N ALA A 50 0.26 12.78 -8.99
CA ALA A 50 1.33 12.94 -9.99
C ALA A 50 1.32 11.84 -11.07
N GLY A 51 0.32 10.95 -11.03
CA GLY A 51 0.30 9.72 -11.80
C GLY A 51 1.11 8.61 -11.14
N PHE A 52 0.93 7.38 -11.62
CA PHE A 52 1.52 6.20 -11.00
C PHE A 52 1.99 5.19 -12.04
N SER A 53 2.83 4.27 -11.61
CA SER A 53 3.34 3.16 -12.41
C SER A 53 3.41 1.90 -11.55
N SER A 54 4.05 0.84 -12.05
CA SER A 54 4.34 -0.36 -11.26
C SER A 54 5.16 -0.10 -9.99
N THR A 55 5.78 1.08 -9.84
CA THR A 55 6.42 1.52 -8.59
C THR A 55 5.45 1.65 -7.42
N ALA A 56 4.18 1.93 -7.68
CA ALA A 56 3.15 2.00 -6.64
C ALA A 56 2.93 0.63 -5.96
N ASP A 57 3.07 -0.47 -6.71
CA ASP A 57 3.00 -1.83 -6.17
C ASP A 57 4.21 -2.16 -5.30
N ILE A 58 5.40 -1.67 -5.68
CA ILE A 58 6.62 -1.84 -4.89
C ILE A 58 6.47 -1.14 -3.53
N TRP A 59 5.94 0.10 -3.53
CA TRP A 59 5.64 0.83 -2.29
C TRP A 59 4.65 0.06 -1.41
N SER A 60 3.53 -0.37 -1.98
CA SER A 60 2.50 -1.13 -1.26
C SER A 60 3.05 -2.41 -0.65
N THR A 61 3.97 -3.07 -1.36
CA THR A 61 4.63 -4.30 -0.92
C THR A 61 5.55 -4.03 0.26
N ALA A 62 6.28 -2.90 0.27
CA ALA A 62 7.13 -2.52 1.39
C ALA A 62 6.32 -2.22 2.66
N CYS A 63 5.23 -1.44 2.55
CA CYS A 63 4.33 -1.17 3.68
C CYS A 63 3.75 -2.47 4.27
N MET A 64 3.34 -3.39 3.40
CA MET A 64 2.78 -4.69 3.80
C MET A 64 3.85 -5.61 4.41
N ALA A 65 5.09 -5.60 3.91
CA ALA A 65 6.18 -6.36 4.50
C ALA A 65 6.50 -5.87 5.93
N PHE A 66 6.47 -4.55 6.14
CA PHE A 66 6.62 -3.96 7.48
C PHE A 66 5.50 -4.40 8.43
N GLU A 67 4.24 -4.35 7.97
CA GLU A 67 3.09 -4.80 8.76
C GLU A 67 3.19 -6.27 9.13
N LEU A 68 3.56 -7.14 8.18
CA LEU A 68 3.75 -8.56 8.46
C LEU A 68 4.88 -8.82 9.46
N ALA A 69 5.92 -7.98 9.47
CA ALA A 69 7.05 -8.13 10.38
C ALA A 69 6.77 -7.60 11.81
N THR A 70 5.93 -6.58 11.94
CA THR A 70 5.72 -5.85 13.20
C THR A 70 4.34 -6.05 13.82
N GLY A 71 3.35 -6.43 13.03
CA GLY A 71 1.94 -6.46 13.40
C GLY A 71 1.23 -5.10 13.33
N GLU A 72 1.94 -4.03 12.96
CA GLU A 72 1.44 -2.65 12.97
C GLU A 72 1.56 -2.03 11.58
N TYR A 73 0.68 -1.07 11.23
CA TYR A 73 0.80 -0.36 9.97
C TYR A 73 2.06 0.52 9.93
N LEU A 74 2.75 0.53 8.78
CA LEU A 74 3.85 1.48 8.56
C LEU A 74 3.35 2.92 8.55
N PHE A 75 2.18 3.13 7.95
CA PHE A 75 1.47 4.41 7.93
C PHE A 75 0.00 4.17 8.25
N ASP A 76 -0.54 4.87 9.26
CA ASP A 76 -1.95 4.80 9.65
C ASP A 76 -2.59 6.20 9.66
N PRO A 77 -2.73 6.82 8.47
CA PRO A 77 -3.18 8.19 8.36
C PRO A 77 -4.60 8.38 8.89
N LYS A 78 -4.81 9.52 9.53
CA LYS A 78 -6.10 9.92 10.11
C LYS A 78 -6.59 11.21 9.46
N GLU A 79 -7.91 11.39 9.49
CA GLU A 79 -8.53 12.67 9.15
C GLU A 79 -8.80 13.45 10.44
N GLY A 80 -8.48 14.75 10.41
CA GLY A 80 -8.70 15.67 11.52
C GLY A 80 -9.51 16.90 11.10
N ALA A 81 -9.87 17.74 12.07
CA ALA A 81 -10.69 18.93 11.80
C ALA A 81 -10.03 19.93 10.83
N ASN A 82 -8.69 19.94 10.75
CA ASN A 82 -7.90 20.91 9.97
C ASN A 82 -6.99 20.27 8.92
N TYR A 83 -7.06 18.95 8.72
CA TYR A 83 -6.17 18.23 7.81
C TYR A 83 -6.85 16.96 7.27
N THR A 84 -6.50 16.60 6.04
CA THR A 84 -7.02 15.38 5.39
C THR A 84 -6.13 14.18 5.70
N SER A 85 -6.67 12.98 5.58
CA SER A 85 -5.88 11.75 5.69
C SER A 85 -4.70 11.73 4.71
N GLY A 86 -4.87 12.27 3.50
CA GLY A 86 -3.77 12.42 2.54
C GLY A 86 -2.64 13.33 3.03
N SER A 87 -2.97 14.47 3.65
CA SER A 87 -1.94 15.37 4.21
C SER A 87 -1.24 14.79 5.44
N ASP A 88 -1.96 14.05 6.28
CA ASP A 88 -1.39 13.33 7.42
C ASP A 88 -0.45 12.22 6.95
N HIS A 89 -0.87 11.46 5.94
CA HIS A 89 -0.07 10.40 5.33
C HIS A 89 1.25 10.94 4.78
N LEU A 90 1.21 12.04 4.02
CA LEU A 90 2.44 12.68 3.51
C LEU A 90 3.36 13.11 4.66
N THR A 91 2.80 13.65 5.74
CA THR A 91 3.57 14.05 6.92
C THR A 91 4.32 12.87 7.52
N MET A 92 3.66 11.73 7.74
CA MET A 92 4.31 10.52 8.24
C MET A 92 5.42 10.01 7.31
N ILE A 93 5.20 10.05 5.99
CA ILE A 93 6.21 9.65 5.00
C ILE A 93 7.45 10.54 5.12
N PHE A 94 7.26 11.87 5.21
CA PHE A 94 8.38 12.80 5.35
C PHE A 94 9.14 12.61 6.67
N GLU A 95 8.43 12.40 7.77
CA GLU A 95 9.05 12.16 9.08
C GLU A 95 9.90 10.88 9.10
N LEU A 96 9.44 9.81 8.44
CA LEU A 96 10.15 8.54 8.37
C LEU A 96 11.41 8.61 7.49
N LEU A 97 11.31 9.25 6.31
CA LEU A 97 12.41 9.31 5.33
C LEU A 97 13.50 10.33 5.69
N GLY A 98 13.23 11.20 6.65
CA GLY A 98 14.18 12.15 7.20
C GLY A 98 14.34 13.42 6.35
N SER A 99 14.45 14.54 7.05
CA SER A 99 14.97 15.83 6.54
C SER A 99 16.41 16.04 6.97
#